data_AF-Q5P426-F1
#
_entry.id   AF-Q5P426-F1
#
_cell.length_a   1.000
_cell.length_b   1.000
_cell.length_c   1.000
_cell.angle_alpha   90.00
_cell.angle_beta   90.00
_cell.angle_gamma   90.00
#
_symmetry.space_group_name_H-M   'P 1'
#
loop_
_entity.id
_entity.type
_entity.pdbx_description
1 polymer ?
#
loop_
_entity_poly.entity_id
_entity_poly.type
_entity_poly.pdbx_seq_one_letter_code
_entity_poly.pdbx_strand_id
1 'polypeptide(L)'
;MEQSLPQIRANQFGDEHYNALGQTIETQVAYIVKNCKLEPSADAVLHDLLEELSSGIDRVTARTAENQRTHGVSYIIAALDKYGRQFGHAGWTPIKVVP
;
A
#
# COMPACT_ATOMS: atom_id res chain seq x y z
N MET A 1 -0.06 -8.25 -4.36
CA MET A 1 0.89 -7.17 -4.73
C MET A 1 2.27 -7.71 -5.09
N GLU A 2 2.94 -8.50 -4.24
CA GLU A 2 4.32 -8.97 -4.51
C GLU A 2 4.50 -9.68 -5.87
N GLN A 3 3.55 -10.55 -6.23
CA GLN A 3 3.53 -11.26 -7.52
C GLN A 3 3.42 -10.32 -8.73
N SER A 4 2.89 -9.11 -8.53
CA SER A 4 2.72 -8.10 -9.57
C SER A 4 3.97 -7.25 -9.80
N LEU A 5 4.91 -7.25 -8.86
CA LEU A 5 6.10 -6.37 -8.92
C LEU A 5 6.95 -6.57 -10.18
N PRO A 6 7.18 -7.80 -10.70
CA PRO A 6 7.91 -7.97 -11.96
C PRO A 6 7.24 -7.24 -13.14
N GLN A 7 5.91 -7.32 -13.25
CA GLN A 7 5.16 -6.65 -14.32
C GLN A 7 5.14 -5.13 -14.14
N ILE A 8 5.02 -4.65 -12.90
CA ILE A 8 5.08 -3.22 -12.57
C ILE A 8 6.44 -2.63 -12.96
N ARG A 9 7.54 -3.34 -12.67
CA ARG A 9 8.90 -2.93 -13.07
C ARG A 9 9.10 -2.94 -14.58
N ALA A 10 8.50 -3.91 -15.26
CA ALA A 10 8.59 -4.05 -16.71
C ALA A 10 7.69 -3.06 -17.48
N ASN A 11 6.92 -2.20 -16.80
CA ASN A 11 5.86 -1.38 -17.39
C ASN A 11 4.83 -2.22 -18.19
N GLN A 12 4.42 -3.34 -17.58
CA GLN A 12 3.49 -4.31 -18.15
C GLN A 12 2.27 -4.54 -17.25
N PHE A 13 2.08 -3.70 -16.22
CA PHE A 13 0.98 -3.90 -15.28
C PHE A 13 -0.34 -3.34 -15.82
N GLY A 14 -0.34 -2.31 -16.66
CA GLY A 14 -1.55 -1.86 -17.37
C GLY A 14 -2.66 -1.28 -16.47
N ASP A 15 -3.52 -0.45 -17.06
CA ASP A 15 -4.49 0.37 -16.31
C ASP A 15 -5.48 -0.45 -15.46
N GLU A 16 -6.01 -1.54 -16.02
CA GLU A 16 -7.00 -2.39 -15.32
C GLU A 16 -6.40 -3.06 -14.09
N HIS A 17 -5.16 -3.57 -14.16
CA HIS A 17 -4.53 -4.19 -13.00
C HIS A 17 -4.12 -3.16 -11.94
N TYR A 18 -3.70 -1.96 -12.33
CA TYR A 18 -3.49 -0.87 -11.37
C TYR A 18 -4.78 -0.51 -10.63
N ASN A 19 -5.90 -0.39 -11.35
CA ASN A 19 -7.19 -0.10 -10.73
C ASN A 19 -7.65 -1.23 -9.80
N ALA A 20 -7.48 -2.49 -10.22
CA ALA A 20 -7.80 -3.66 -9.40
C ALA A 20 -6.92 -3.75 -8.15
N LEU A 21 -5.62 -3.41 -8.26
CA LEU A 21 -4.71 -3.31 -7.12
C LEU A 21 -5.19 -2.26 -6.13
N GLY A 22 -5.48 -1.03 -6.60
CA GLY A 22 -6.01 0.04 -5.77
C GLY A 22 -7.28 -0.36 -5.02
N GLN A 23 -8.27 -0.91 -5.73
CA GLN A 23 -9.53 -1.37 -5.13
C GLN A 23 -9.34 -2.47 -4.08
N THR A 24 -8.40 -3.39 -4.33
CA THR A 24 -8.07 -4.45 -3.37
C THR A 24 -7.54 -3.86 -2.07
N ILE A 25 -6.62 -2.90 -2.16
CA ILE A 25 -6.00 -2.27 -1.00
C ILE A 25 -7.02 -1.39 -0.25
N GLU A 26 -7.81 -0.60 -0.97
CA GLU A 26 -8.93 0.19 -0.43
C GLU A 26 -9.89 -0.69 0.39
N THR A 27 -10.24 -1.87 -0.12
CA THR A 27 -11.10 -2.83 0.57
C THR A 27 -10.47 -3.32 1.88
N GLN A 28 -9.16 -3.55 1.90
CA GLN A 28 -8.44 -3.95 3.13
C GLN A 28 -8.37 -2.79 4.13
N VAL A 29 -8.09 -1.56 3.68
CA VAL A 29 -8.10 -0.36 4.52
C VAL A 29 -9.47 -0.18 5.18
N ALA A 30 -10.55 -0.24 4.38
CA ALA A 30 -11.91 -0.15 4.89
C ALA A 30 -12.23 -1.26 5.92
N TYR A 31 -11.74 -2.48 5.69
CA TYR A 31 -11.89 -3.58 6.65
C TYR A 31 -11.13 -3.30 7.96
N ILE A 32 -9.89 -2.81 7.90
CA ILE A 32 -9.09 -2.47 9.08
C ILE A 32 -9.81 -1.40 9.90
N VAL A 33 -10.24 -0.30 9.27
CA VAL A 33 -10.96 0.80 9.93
C VAL A 33 -12.24 0.28 10.58
N LYS A 34 -13.06 -0.48 9.84
CA LYS A 34 -14.31 -1.05 10.36
C LYS A 34 -14.12 -1.96 11.57
N ASN A 35 -12.98 -2.62 11.68
CA ASN A 35 -12.68 -3.57 12.74
C ASN A 35 -11.64 -3.03 13.74
N CYS A 36 -11.34 -1.73 13.73
CA CYS A 36 -10.34 -1.16 14.63
C CYS A 36 -10.79 -1.28 16.09
N LYS A 37 -9.93 -1.86 16.91
CA LYS A 37 -10.10 -2.05 18.36
C LYS A 37 -8.82 -1.71 19.12
N LEU A 38 -7.97 -0.90 18.51
CA LEU A 38 -6.71 -0.49 19.11
C LEU A 38 -6.96 0.51 20.24
N GLU A 39 -6.06 0.52 21.21
CA GLU A 39 -5.99 1.59 22.19
C GLU A 39 -5.69 2.93 21.49
N PRO A 40 -6.15 4.08 22.03
CA PRO A 40 -6.09 5.38 21.34
C PRO A 40 -4.69 5.77 20.82
N SER A 41 -3.63 5.44 21.55
CA SER A 41 -2.25 5.74 21.13
C SER A 41 -1.79 4.90 19.94
N ALA A 42 -2.20 3.64 19.87
CA ALA A 42 -1.89 2.75 18.75
C ALA A 42 -2.77 3.07 17.53
N ASP A 43 -4.02 3.47 17.76
CA ASP A 43 -4.94 3.93 16.72
C ASP A 43 -4.43 5.21 16.02
N ALA A 44 -3.90 6.17 16.76
CA ALA A 44 -3.29 7.37 16.18
C ALA A 44 -2.13 7.04 15.23
N VAL A 45 -1.24 6.12 15.64
CA VAL A 45 -0.14 5.65 14.79
C VAL A 45 -0.67 4.89 13.56
N LEU A 46 -1.73 4.09 13.73
CA LEU A 46 -2.37 3.40 12.60
C LEU A 46 -2.96 4.39 11.60
N HIS A 47 -3.63 5.45 12.06
CA HIS A 47 -4.25 6.44 11.17
C HIS A 47 -3.25 7.16 10.27
N ASP A 48 -2.06 7.52 10.77
CA ASP A 48 -0.98 8.09 9.94
C ASP A 48 -0.56 7.12 8.82
N LEU A 49 -0.50 5.82 9.12
CA LEU A 49 -0.17 4.79 8.12
C LEU A 49 -1.29 4.59 7.10
N LEU A 50 -2.55 4.65 7.53
CA LEU A 50 -3.70 4.56 6.65
C LEU A 50 -3.75 5.76 5.70
N GLU A 51 -3.38 6.96 6.15
CA GLU A 51 -3.25 8.13 5.27
C GLU A 51 -2.19 7.92 4.17
N GLU A 52 -1.01 7.40 4.55
CA GLU A 52 0.05 7.07 3.58
C GLU A 52 -0.40 6.00 2.57
N LEU A 53 -1.16 4.98 3.02
CA LEU A 53 -1.75 3.97 2.15
C LEU A 53 -2.77 4.58 1.19
N SER A 54 -3.67 5.43 1.68
CA SER A 54 -4.66 6.14 0.85
C SER A 54 -3.99 7.01 -0.21
N SER A 55 -2.94 7.76 0.14
CA SER A 55 -2.16 8.53 -0.84
C SER A 55 -1.50 7.63 -1.90
N GLY A 56 -1.04 6.45 -1.51
CA GLY A 56 -0.53 5.45 -2.43
C GLY A 56 -1.60 4.91 -3.39
N ILE A 57 -2.80 4.61 -2.87
CA ILE A 57 -3.96 4.16 -3.66
C ILE A 57 -4.36 5.22 -4.69
N ASP A 58 -4.43 6.49 -4.29
CA ASP A 58 -4.75 7.59 -5.20
C ASP A 58 -3.77 7.64 -6.38
N ARG A 59 -2.47 7.50 -6.10
CA ARG A 59 -1.43 7.50 -7.13
C ARG A 59 -1.51 6.29 -8.06
N VAL A 60 -1.83 5.12 -7.51
CA VAL A 60 -2.00 3.86 -8.27
C VAL A 60 -3.22 3.93 -9.18
N THR A 61 -4.32 4.53 -8.72
CA THR A 61 -5.60 4.59 -9.44
C THR A 61 -5.76 5.83 -10.32
N ALA A 62 -4.89 6.84 -10.16
CA ALA A 62 -4.87 8.03 -10.99
C ALA A 62 -4.65 7.64 -12.47
N ARG A 63 -5.40 8.25 -13.38
CA ARG A 63 -5.23 8.08 -14.84
C ARG A 63 -4.01 8.86 -15.35
N THR A 64 -2.83 8.54 -14.83
CA THR A 64 -1.55 9.16 -15.15
C THR A 64 -0.60 8.16 -15.81
N ALA A 65 0.58 8.65 -16.22
CA ALA A 65 1.61 7.82 -16.81
C ALA A 65 2.04 6.68 -15.87
N GLU A 66 2.38 5.52 -16.45
CA GLU A 66 2.67 4.29 -15.71
C GLU A 66 3.80 4.46 -14.68
N ASN A 67 4.83 5.26 -14.99
CA ASN A 67 5.91 5.57 -14.04
C ASN A 67 5.41 6.23 -12.75
N GLN A 68 4.37 7.08 -12.84
CA GLN A 68 3.76 7.70 -11.66
C GLN A 68 2.96 6.69 -10.83
N ARG A 69 2.26 5.76 -11.49
CA ARG A 69 1.55 4.67 -10.80
C ARG A 69 2.52 3.70 -10.14
N THR A 70 3.66 3.39 -10.77
CA THR A 70 4.76 2.63 -10.17
C THR A 70 5.29 3.30 -8.91
N HIS A 71 5.46 4.63 -8.91
CA HIS A 71 5.79 5.36 -7.69
C HIS A 71 4.70 5.21 -6.62
N GLY A 72 3.42 5.23 -6.99
CA GLY A 72 2.31 4.93 -6.08
C GLY A 72 2.47 3.58 -5.38
N VAL A 73 2.85 2.53 -6.10
CA VAL A 73 3.14 1.20 -5.51
C VAL A 73 4.29 1.28 -4.51
N SER A 74 5.36 2.02 -4.81
CA SER A 74 6.47 2.24 -3.87
C SER A 74 6.02 2.95 -2.58
N TYR A 75 5.11 3.92 -2.67
CA TYR A 75 4.53 4.58 -1.48
C TYR A 75 3.75 3.59 -0.60
N ILE A 76 2.94 2.72 -1.20
CA ILE A 76 2.19 1.68 -0.48
C ILE A 76 3.15 0.72 0.24
N ILE A 77 4.21 0.29 -0.44
CA ILE A 77 5.23 -0.60 0.16
C ILE A 77 5.93 0.07 1.33
N ALA A 78 6.27 1.37 1.21
CA ALA A 78 6.90 2.12 2.30
C ALA A 78 5.99 2.23 3.54
N ALA A 79 4.69 2.47 3.35
CA ALA A 79 3.71 2.50 4.44
C ALA A 79 3.59 1.13 5.15
N LEU A 80 3.54 0.04 4.38
CA LEU A 80 3.53 -1.33 4.91
C LEU A 80 4.81 -1.67 5.69
N ASP A 81 5.96 -1.22 5.22
CA ASP A 81 7.23 -1.38 5.92
C ASP A 81 7.29 -0.54 7.22
N LYS A 82 6.73 0.68 7.19
CA LYS A 82 6.58 1.54 8.38
C LYS A 82 5.68 0.90 9.43
N TYR A 83 4.57 0.25 9.04
CA TYR A 83 3.73 -0.54 9.93
C TYR A 83 4.54 -1.58 10.72
N GLY A 84 5.32 -2.42 10.02
CA GLY A 84 6.13 -3.46 10.66
C GLY A 84 7.08 -2.91 11.72
N ARG A 85 7.72 -1.77 11.45
CA ARG A 85 8.62 -1.09 12.40
C ARG A 85 7.88 -0.46 13.58
N GLN A 86 6.81 0.30 13.33
CA GLN A 86 6.12 1.07 14.37
C GLN A 86 5.34 0.18 15.33
N PHE A 87 4.73 -0.90 14.83
CA PHE A 87 3.99 -1.85 15.66
C PHE A 87 4.88 -2.96 16.24
N GLY A 88 6.16 -3.03 15.84
CA GLY A 88 7.06 -4.11 16.25
C GLY A 88 6.51 -5.49 15.90
N HIS A 89 5.84 -5.61 14.74
CA HIS A 89 5.09 -6.81 14.37
C HIS A 89 6.06 -7.98 14.18
N ALA A 90 6.05 -8.93 15.12
CA ALA A 90 6.93 -10.09 15.10
C ALA A 90 6.69 -10.95 13.85
N GLY A 91 7.74 -11.19 13.07
CA GLY A 91 7.65 -11.96 11.82
C GLY A 91 7.20 -11.15 10.60
N TRP A 92 7.03 -9.83 10.73
CA TRP A 92 6.77 -8.97 9.57
C TRP A 92 7.91 -9.05 8.57
N THR A 93 7.60 -9.38 7.32
CA THR A 93 8.58 -9.46 6.23
C THR A 93 8.37 -8.29 5.29
N PRO A 94 9.31 -7.34 5.22
CA PRO A 94 9.22 -6.23 4.28
C PRO A 94 9.18 -6.70 2.84
N ILE A 95 8.32 -6.08 2.04
CA ILE A 95 8.23 -6.33 0.60
C ILE A 95 9.48 -5.75 -0.05
N LYS A 96 10.31 -6.61 -0.65
CA LYS A 96 11.54 -6.18 -1.30
C LYS A 96 11.24 -5.54 -2.66
N VAL A 97 11.41 -4.22 -2.71
CA VAL A 97 11.50 -3.49 -3.98
C VAL A 97 12.94 -3.62 -4.48
N VAL A 98 13.26 -4.74 -5.14
CA VAL A 98 14.53 -4.85 -5.87
C VAL A 98 14.48 -3.85 -7.03
N PRO A 99 15.51 -3.01 -7.23
CA PRO A 99 15.56 -2.08 -8.37
C PRO A 99 15.52 -2.81 -9.71
#